data_AF-A0AAN8NJ47-F1
#
_entry.id   AF-A0AAN8NJ47-F1
#
_cell.length_a   1.000
_cell.length_b   1.000
_cell.length_c   1.000
_cell.angle_alpha   90.00
_cell.angle_beta   90.00
_cell.angle_gamma   90.00
#
_symmetry.space_group_name_H-M   'P 1'
#
loop_
_entity.id
_entity.type
_entity.pdbx_description
1 polymer ?
#
loop_
_entity_poly.entity_id
_entity_poly.type
_entity_poly.pdbx_seq_one_letter_code
_entity_poly.pdbx_strand_id
1 'polypeptide(L)'
;MVPVNRVLPPNTLPVDTHNFKYIIDPYNEEQYEGSSLTERMKRTLEAYSQQFTPLWEGFMGSEHTPSLAELEQLLTNCSAFIFHGMERFLANIPPSKLAALNLSECQMAILFDLVQNSASMLRQSKLDVQKSDGHLALERPLETALLLTLSGVRCVLLNQWHSSPQRNINNMDSVMENLLRVGLTSGQTVHALRKGEVQSTEKDTNTAGSDDTVCHEDSGNRDGNAHDAQPRVTPSPSAFNCVIYGLPNLVVT
;
A
#
# COMPACT_ATOMS: atom_id res chain seq x y z
N MET A 1 11.10 -6.25 25.03
CA MET A 1 10.58 -6.52 23.68
C MET A 1 10.21 -8.00 23.63
N VAL A 2 8.95 -8.33 23.34
CA VAL A 2 8.53 -9.73 23.24
C VAL A 2 8.89 -10.20 21.82
N PRO A 3 9.70 -11.25 21.65
CA PRO A 3 10.00 -11.77 20.32
C PRO A 3 8.70 -12.20 19.62
N VAL A 4 8.53 -11.81 18.35
CA VAL A 4 7.44 -12.32 17.52
C VAL A 4 7.75 -13.79 17.22
N ASN A 5 7.19 -14.70 18.00
CA ASN A 5 7.40 -16.12 17.82
C ASN A 5 6.41 -16.66 16.78
N ARG A 6 6.71 -16.41 15.50
CA ARG A 6 5.96 -16.96 14.37
C ARG A 6 6.64 -18.21 13.84
N VAL A 7 5.90 -19.31 13.80
CA VAL A 7 6.32 -20.51 13.08
C VAL A 7 6.21 -20.21 11.59
N LEU A 8 7.37 -20.10 10.93
CA LEU A 8 7.43 -19.82 9.50
C LEU A 8 7.00 -21.03 8.69
N PRO A 9 6.05 -20.88 7.75
CA PRO A 9 5.73 -21.94 6.81
C PRO A 9 6.96 -22.33 5.97
N PRO A 10 7.04 -23.59 5.47
CA PRO A 10 8.12 -24.00 4.59
C PRO A 10 8.27 -23.07 3.38
N ASN A 11 9.51 -22.85 2.95
CA ASN A 11 9.83 -21.99 1.80
C ASN A 11 9.38 -20.53 1.96
N THR A 12 9.30 -20.01 3.19
CA THR A 12 9.11 -18.58 3.44
C THR A 12 10.42 -17.92 3.88
N LEU A 13 10.53 -16.61 3.64
CA LEU A 13 11.69 -15.82 4.04
C LEU A 13 11.28 -14.83 5.14
N PRO A 14 11.95 -14.82 6.30
CA PRO A 14 11.67 -13.83 7.33
C PRO A 14 12.06 -12.43 6.88
N VAL A 15 11.30 -11.45 7.35
CA VAL A 15 11.69 -10.03 7.32
C VAL A 15 11.64 -9.52 8.75
N ASP A 16 12.80 -9.12 9.25
CA ASP A 16 12.96 -8.57 10.59
C ASP A 16 12.22 -7.24 10.71
N THR A 17 11.26 -7.15 11.62
CA THR A 17 10.50 -5.90 11.86
C THR A 17 11.24 -4.86 12.67
N HIS A 18 12.34 -5.19 13.33
CA HIS A 18 13.03 -4.25 14.21
C HIS A 18 13.67 -3.08 13.46
N ASN A 19 13.99 -3.25 12.18
CA ASN A 19 14.60 -2.21 11.33
C ASN A 19 13.68 -1.79 10.17
N PHE A 20 12.37 -1.82 10.39
CA PHE A 20 11.40 -1.24 9.46
C PHE A 20 11.41 0.27 9.57
N LYS A 21 11.32 0.92 8.41
CA LYS A 21 11.30 2.37 8.33
C LYS A 21 10.10 2.90 7.56
N TYR A 22 9.79 4.17 7.76
CA TYR A 22 8.66 4.78 7.07
C TYR A 22 8.93 6.20 6.60
N ILE A 23 8.27 6.59 5.52
CA ILE A 23 8.23 7.95 4.98
C ILE A 23 6.76 8.24 4.69
N ILE A 24 6.15 9.11 5.49
CA ILE A 24 4.72 9.40 5.45
C ILE A 24 4.52 10.88 5.13
N ASP A 25 3.76 11.13 4.07
CA ASP A 25 3.41 12.45 3.54
C ASP A 25 4.59 13.44 3.61
N PRO A 26 5.72 13.20 2.93
CA PRO A 26 6.97 13.94 3.14
C PRO A 26 6.87 15.45 2.93
N TYR A 27 5.86 15.92 2.20
CA TYR A 27 5.66 17.34 1.90
C TYR A 27 4.47 17.97 2.67
N ASN A 28 3.82 17.22 3.56
CA ASN A 28 2.64 17.66 4.31
C ASN A 28 1.54 18.24 3.39
N GLU A 29 1.31 17.57 2.27
CA GLU A 29 0.42 18.05 1.20
C GLU A 29 -0.99 17.48 1.31
N GLU A 30 -1.29 16.73 2.37
CA GLU A 30 -2.64 16.24 2.62
C GLU A 30 -3.66 17.35 2.83
N GLN A 31 -4.74 17.28 2.06
CA GLN A 31 -5.88 18.20 2.16
C GLN A 31 -7.21 17.44 2.08
N TYR A 32 -7.29 16.28 2.73
CA TYR A 32 -8.48 15.43 2.71
C TYR A 32 -9.32 15.62 3.97
N GLU A 33 -10.65 15.57 3.81
CA GLU A 33 -11.57 15.50 4.95
C GLU A 33 -11.43 14.12 5.63
N GLY A 34 -10.82 14.08 6.82
CA GLY A 34 -10.60 12.83 7.55
C GLY A 34 -9.42 12.90 8.52
N SER A 35 -8.97 11.73 8.98
CA SER A 35 -7.73 11.60 9.75
C SER A 35 -6.53 11.64 8.79
N SER A 36 -5.57 12.54 9.03
CA SER A 36 -4.34 12.62 8.25
C SER A 36 -3.58 11.28 8.27
N LEU A 37 -2.81 11.02 7.21
CA LEU A 37 -1.89 9.90 7.06
C LEU A 37 -0.91 9.84 8.23
N THR A 38 -0.39 10.98 8.67
CA THR A 38 0.45 11.06 9.88
C THR A 38 -0.27 10.48 11.09
N GLU A 39 -1.50 10.92 11.37
CA GLU A 39 -2.25 10.45 12.54
C GLU A 39 -2.64 8.97 12.41
N ARG A 40 -2.95 8.50 11.20
CA ARG A 40 -3.17 7.07 10.94
C ARG A 40 -1.92 6.24 11.14
N MET A 41 -0.76 6.72 10.69
CA MET A 41 0.51 6.03 10.92
C MET A 41 0.81 5.96 12.41
N LYS A 42 0.65 7.06 13.16
CA LYS A 42 0.82 7.05 14.63
C LYS A 42 -0.06 6.02 15.31
N ARG A 43 -1.35 5.94 14.94
CA ARG A 43 -2.26 4.90 15.45
C ARG A 43 -1.79 3.48 15.11
N THR A 44 -1.26 3.29 13.91
CA THR A 44 -0.69 1.99 13.49
C THR A 44 0.54 1.63 14.33
N LEU A 45 1.44 2.59 14.55
CA LEU A 45 2.61 2.43 15.41
C LEU A 45 2.21 2.11 16.85
N GLU A 46 1.20 2.78 17.40
CA GLU A 46 0.68 2.52 18.74
C GLU A 46 0.04 1.12 18.84
N ALA A 47 -0.80 0.75 17.86
CA ALA A 47 -1.53 -0.52 17.84
C ALA A 47 -0.60 -1.75 17.82
N TYR A 48 0.56 -1.63 17.17
CA TYR A 48 1.53 -2.72 17.04
C TYR A 48 2.79 -2.55 17.91
N SER A 49 2.81 -1.54 18.81
CA SER A 49 3.97 -1.13 19.61
C SER A 49 4.56 -2.22 20.50
N GLN A 50 3.73 -3.16 20.96
CA GLN A 50 4.17 -4.23 21.86
C GLN A 50 5.02 -5.29 21.16
N GLN A 51 4.84 -5.47 19.85
CA GLN A 51 5.38 -6.62 19.12
C GLN A 51 6.22 -6.24 17.90
N PHE A 52 5.80 -5.25 17.10
CA PHE A 52 6.40 -5.01 15.78
C PHE A 52 7.04 -3.63 15.66
N THR A 53 6.35 -2.59 16.14
CA THR A 53 6.71 -1.20 15.86
C THR A 53 7.55 -0.45 16.92
N PRO A 54 8.07 -1.04 18.03
CA PRO A 54 8.73 -0.24 19.07
C PRO A 54 10.05 0.41 18.61
N LEU A 55 10.66 -0.12 17.54
CA LEU A 55 11.94 0.36 16.99
C LEU A 55 11.77 0.99 15.59
N TRP A 56 10.54 1.16 15.11
CA TRP A 56 10.32 1.75 13.79
C TRP A 56 10.64 3.24 13.83
N GLU A 57 11.45 3.67 12.87
CA GLU A 57 11.83 5.07 12.72
C GLU A 57 11.53 5.56 11.31
N GLY A 58 11.35 6.86 11.15
CA GLY A 58 10.97 7.40 9.87
C GLY A 58 10.70 8.88 9.87
N PHE A 59 10.22 9.35 8.72
CA PHE A 59 9.87 10.74 8.50
C PHE A 59 8.36 10.88 8.36
N MET A 60 7.79 11.87 9.04
CA MET A 60 6.43 12.34 8.83
C MET A 60 6.50 13.80 8.40
N GLY A 61 5.92 14.18 7.26
CA GLY A 61 6.06 15.56 6.76
C GLY A 61 5.43 16.62 7.67
N SER A 62 4.52 16.23 8.56
CA SER A 62 4.02 17.12 9.63
C SER A 62 5.11 17.59 10.59
N GLU A 63 6.23 16.87 10.70
CA GLU A 63 7.37 17.24 11.53
C GLU A 63 8.41 18.02 10.73
N HIS A 64 8.88 17.45 9.62
CA HIS A 64 9.73 18.12 8.65
C HIS A 64 9.75 17.37 7.32
N THR A 65 10.10 18.08 6.24
CA THR A 65 10.38 17.46 4.95
C THR A 65 11.80 16.89 4.93
N PRO A 66 11.98 15.59 4.66
CA PRO A 66 13.30 14.97 4.64
C PRO A 66 14.14 15.46 3.45
N SER A 67 15.43 15.64 3.67
CA SER A 67 16.41 15.87 2.62
C SER A 67 16.73 14.60 1.85
N LEU A 68 17.33 14.74 0.66
CA LEU A 68 17.76 13.58 -0.13
C LEU A 68 18.75 12.68 0.64
N ALA A 69 19.69 13.27 1.38
CA ALA A 69 20.67 12.51 2.15
C ALA A 69 20.02 11.69 3.28
N GLU A 70 19.02 12.27 3.95
CA GLU A 70 18.24 11.58 4.98
C GLU A 70 17.45 10.40 4.39
N LEU A 71 16.85 10.58 3.21
CA LEU A 71 16.17 9.50 2.51
C LEU A 71 17.14 8.37 2.10
N GLU A 72 18.28 8.72 1.51
CA GLU A 72 19.32 7.74 1.14
C GLU A 72 19.82 6.95 2.36
N GLN A 73 20.09 7.63 3.47
CA GLN A 73 20.51 6.99 4.73
C GLN A 73 19.42 6.10 5.32
N LEU A 74 18.15 6.53 5.28
CA LEU A 74 17.03 5.75 5.76
C LEU A 74 16.90 4.45 4.97
N LEU A 75 16.93 4.51 3.63
CA LEU A 75 16.71 3.35 2.77
C LEU A 75 17.87 2.34 2.82
N THR A 76 19.12 2.80 2.90
CA THR A 76 20.30 1.92 2.93
C THR A 76 20.45 1.13 4.23
N ASN A 77 19.79 1.56 5.30
CA ASN A 77 19.87 0.93 6.62
C ASN A 77 18.48 0.49 7.10
N CYS A 78 17.73 -0.26 6.29
CA CYS A 78 16.43 -0.82 6.70
C CYS A 78 16.28 -2.27 6.25
N SER A 79 15.49 -3.05 6.97
CA SER A 79 15.05 -4.39 6.55
C SER A 79 13.82 -4.33 5.65
N ALA A 80 13.00 -3.30 5.82
CA ALA A 80 11.92 -2.93 4.93
C ALA A 80 11.59 -1.45 5.11
N PHE A 81 10.93 -0.85 4.12
CA PHE A 81 10.38 0.48 4.27
C PHE A 81 8.96 0.63 3.71
N ILE A 82 8.22 1.54 4.31
CA ILE A 82 6.90 1.97 3.88
C ILE A 82 7.00 3.41 3.38
N PHE A 83 6.55 3.65 2.16
CA PHE A 83 6.35 4.99 1.65
C PHE A 83 4.85 5.21 1.45
N HIS A 84 4.29 6.25 2.06
CA HIS A 84 2.94 6.70 1.74
C HIS A 84 2.99 8.20 1.48
N GLY A 85 2.72 8.61 0.24
CA GLY A 85 2.86 10.01 -0.15
C GLY A 85 2.12 10.35 -1.43
N MET A 86 2.10 11.64 -1.76
CA MET A 86 1.53 12.13 -3.01
C MET A 86 2.51 11.95 -4.18
N GLU A 87 1.95 11.86 -5.38
CA GLU A 87 2.67 11.74 -6.65
C GLU A 87 3.57 10.50 -6.70
N ARG A 88 4.69 10.56 -7.42
CA ARG A 88 5.58 9.41 -7.66
C ARG A 88 6.63 9.31 -6.56
N PHE A 89 6.89 8.11 -6.04
CA PHE A 89 7.98 7.88 -5.08
C PHE A 89 9.33 8.47 -5.57
N LEU A 90 9.69 8.23 -6.83
CA LEU A 90 10.95 8.70 -7.43
C LEU A 90 11.02 10.22 -7.66
N ALA A 91 9.96 10.98 -7.36
CA ALA A 91 10.06 12.43 -7.25
C ALA A 91 10.84 12.87 -6.00
N ASN A 92 10.91 12.02 -4.97
CA ASN A 92 11.64 12.27 -3.72
C ASN A 92 13.12 11.86 -3.84
N ILE A 93 13.39 10.82 -4.63
CA ILE A 93 14.73 10.26 -4.82
C ILE A 93 14.96 10.05 -6.32
N PRO A 94 15.85 10.82 -6.96
CA PRO A 94 16.09 10.68 -8.39
C PRO A 94 16.47 9.24 -8.78
N PRO A 95 16.01 8.74 -9.94
CA PRO A 95 16.30 7.38 -10.40
C PRO A 95 17.80 7.02 -10.38
N SER A 96 18.66 7.96 -10.79
CA SER A 96 20.12 7.78 -10.82
C SER A 96 20.73 7.63 -9.43
N LYS A 97 20.14 8.26 -8.41
CA LYS A 97 20.54 8.13 -7.02
C LYS A 97 20.11 6.79 -6.45
N LEU A 98 18.85 6.42 -6.65
CA LEU A 98 18.34 5.13 -6.20
C LEU A 98 19.13 3.95 -6.78
N ALA A 99 19.44 4.00 -8.08
CA ALA A 99 20.24 2.97 -8.77
C ALA A 99 21.66 2.81 -8.20
N ALA A 100 22.20 3.85 -7.57
CA ALA A 100 23.54 3.84 -6.98
C ALA A 100 23.54 3.36 -5.51
N LEU A 101 22.37 3.23 -4.87
CA LEU A 101 22.26 2.74 -3.50
C LEU A 101 22.42 1.22 -3.45
N ASN A 102 23.08 0.75 -2.39
CA ASN A 102 23.05 -0.66 -2.02
C ASN A 102 21.91 -0.87 -1.01
N LEU A 103 20.82 -1.49 -1.47
CA LEU A 103 19.63 -1.81 -0.69
C LEU A 103 19.51 -3.32 -0.41
N SER A 104 20.62 -4.06 -0.42
CA SER A 104 20.64 -5.51 -0.20
C SER A 104 20.12 -5.97 1.18
N GLU A 105 20.17 -5.09 2.17
CA GLU A 105 19.59 -5.33 3.50
C GLU A 105 18.06 -5.12 3.51
N CYS A 106 17.54 -4.24 2.63
CA CYS A 106 16.12 -3.97 2.49
C CYS A 106 15.43 -5.10 1.72
N GLN A 107 14.76 -5.99 2.44
CA GLN A 107 14.05 -7.13 1.85
C GLN A 107 12.75 -6.70 1.18
N MET A 108 12.06 -5.69 1.71
CA MET A 108 10.72 -5.31 1.28
C MET A 108 10.53 -3.79 1.15
N ALA A 109 9.99 -3.34 0.03
CA ALA A 109 9.51 -1.98 -0.17
C ALA A 109 7.98 -1.99 -0.33
N ILE A 110 7.28 -1.13 0.41
CA ILE A 110 5.81 -1.03 0.40
C ILE A 110 5.45 0.41 0.04
N LEU A 111 4.95 0.63 -1.17
CA LEU A 111 4.69 1.96 -1.73
C LEU A 111 3.19 2.20 -1.91
N PHE A 112 2.68 3.20 -1.23
CA PHE A 112 1.34 3.75 -1.38
C PHE A 112 1.44 5.17 -1.93
N ASP A 113 1.86 5.26 -3.18
CA ASP A 113 2.03 6.51 -3.93
C ASP A 113 0.98 6.62 -5.06
N LEU A 114 1.22 7.55 -6.01
CA LEU A 114 0.36 7.87 -7.15
C LEU A 114 -1.00 8.45 -6.77
N VAL A 115 -1.08 9.14 -5.63
CA VAL A 115 -2.22 9.95 -5.23
C VAL A 115 -1.95 11.41 -5.60
N GLN A 116 -2.93 12.13 -6.13
CA GLN A 116 -2.76 13.52 -6.57
C GLN A 116 -3.77 14.44 -5.91
N ASN A 117 -3.32 15.65 -5.60
CA ASN A 117 -4.16 16.79 -5.27
C ASN A 117 -3.59 18.07 -5.90
N SER A 118 -4.31 19.17 -5.78
CA SER A 118 -3.91 20.44 -6.40
C SER A 118 -2.53 20.94 -5.96
N ALA A 119 -2.18 20.76 -4.67
CA ALA A 119 -0.88 21.16 -4.14
C ALA A 119 0.25 20.27 -4.68
N SER A 120 0.06 18.96 -4.64
CA SER A 120 1.04 17.98 -5.10
C SER A 120 1.30 18.08 -6.61
N MET A 121 0.25 18.28 -7.42
CA MET A 121 0.39 18.49 -8.86
C MET A 121 1.17 19.77 -9.18
N LEU A 122 0.97 20.85 -8.43
CA LEU A 122 1.71 22.09 -8.60
C LEU A 122 3.20 21.92 -8.23
N ARG A 123 3.50 21.19 -7.16
CA ARG A 123 4.89 20.87 -6.79
C ARG A 123 5.54 19.97 -7.85
N GLN A 124 4.86 18.89 -8.24
CA GLN A 124 5.38 17.91 -9.19
C GLN A 124 5.64 18.54 -10.57
N SER A 125 4.72 19.38 -11.07
CA SER A 125 4.91 20.09 -12.33
C SER A 125 6.15 20.99 -12.31
N LYS A 126 6.41 21.72 -11.21
CA LYS A 126 7.63 22.53 -11.07
C LYS A 126 8.91 21.67 -11.09
N LEU A 127 8.88 20.50 -10.47
CA LEU A 127 10.00 19.55 -10.49
C LEU A 127 10.22 18.97 -11.89
N ASP A 128 9.14 18.66 -12.60
CA ASP A 128 9.19 17.97 -13.88
C ASP A 128 9.64 18.88 -15.03
N VAL A 129 9.46 20.21 -14.93
CA VAL A 129 9.97 21.19 -15.91
C VAL A 129 11.47 21.05 -16.15
N GLN A 130 12.22 20.59 -15.15
CA GLN A 130 13.68 20.42 -15.25
C GLN A 130 14.11 19.03 -15.73
N LYS A 131 13.16 18.11 -15.97
CA LYS A 131 13.44 16.71 -16.32
C LYS A 131 13.22 16.49 -17.81
N SER A 132 14.08 15.66 -18.41
CA SER A 132 13.87 15.16 -19.75
C SER A 132 12.81 14.05 -19.75
N ASP A 133 12.23 13.76 -20.92
CA ASP A 133 11.29 12.65 -21.09
C ASP A 133 11.88 11.30 -20.64
N GLY A 134 13.18 11.09 -20.87
CA GLY A 134 13.90 9.90 -20.41
C GLY A 134 13.98 9.82 -18.89
N HIS A 135 14.21 10.93 -18.19
CA HIS A 135 14.17 10.95 -16.72
C HIS A 135 12.76 10.67 -16.19
N LEU A 136 11.73 11.28 -16.79
CA LEU A 136 10.33 11.04 -16.38
C LEU A 136 9.89 9.60 -16.66
N ALA A 137 10.37 8.98 -17.73
CA ALA A 137 10.09 7.58 -18.04
C ALA A 137 10.60 6.63 -16.94
N LEU A 138 11.73 6.95 -16.30
CA LEU A 138 12.28 6.17 -15.19
C LEU A 138 11.49 6.31 -13.87
N GLU A 139 10.59 7.28 -13.76
CA GLU A 139 9.74 7.48 -12.57
C GLU A 139 8.42 6.70 -12.62
N ARG A 140 8.20 5.93 -13.69
CA ARG A 140 6.99 5.11 -13.84
C ARG A 140 7.00 3.92 -12.86
N PRO A 141 5.81 3.32 -12.57
CA PRO A 141 5.71 2.29 -11.55
C PRO A 141 6.54 1.04 -11.82
N LEU A 142 6.60 0.58 -13.08
CA LEU A 142 7.41 -0.59 -13.45
C LEU A 142 8.91 -0.29 -13.28
N GLU A 143 9.36 0.86 -13.77
CA GLU A 143 10.74 1.33 -13.67
C GLU A 143 11.14 1.53 -12.21
N THR A 144 10.23 2.01 -11.37
CA THR A 144 10.42 2.09 -9.91
C THR A 144 10.67 0.72 -9.30
N ALA A 145 9.85 -0.28 -9.63
CA ALA A 145 10.09 -1.66 -9.17
C ALA A 145 11.44 -2.20 -9.66
N LEU A 146 11.77 -1.99 -10.94
CA LEU A 146 13.02 -2.45 -11.53
C LEU A 146 14.23 -1.82 -10.84
N LEU A 147 14.18 -0.51 -10.55
CA LEU A 147 15.26 0.19 -9.85
C LEU A 147 15.42 -0.31 -8.41
N LEU A 148 14.33 -0.46 -7.67
CA LEU A 148 14.38 -1.00 -6.31
C LEU A 148 14.95 -2.42 -6.29
N THR A 149 14.50 -3.28 -7.21
CA THR A 149 15.02 -4.65 -7.32
C THR A 149 16.49 -4.68 -7.76
N LEU A 150 16.89 -3.83 -8.71
CA LEU A 150 18.29 -3.70 -9.14
C LEU A 150 19.19 -3.28 -7.98
N SER A 151 18.71 -2.38 -7.12
CA SER A 151 19.44 -1.92 -5.93
C SER A 151 19.47 -2.95 -4.80
N GLY A 152 18.71 -4.05 -4.88
CA GLY A 152 18.79 -5.18 -3.95
C GLY A 152 17.49 -5.57 -3.25
N VAL A 153 16.40 -4.83 -3.47
CA VAL A 153 15.11 -5.11 -2.82
C VAL A 153 14.45 -6.38 -3.38
N ARG A 154 14.09 -7.32 -2.50
CA ARG A 154 13.59 -8.64 -2.92
C ARG A 154 12.10 -8.68 -3.22
N CYS A 155 11.34 -7.79 -2.59
CA CYS A 155 9.89 -7.71 -2.73
C CYS A 155 9.46 -6.24 -2.78
N VAL A 156 8.79 -5.85 -3.86
CA VAL A 156 8.27 -4.49 -4.03
C VAL A 156 6.77 -4.56 -4.20
N LEU A 157 6.05 -3.98 -3.25
CA LEU A 157 4.60 -3.80 -3.28
C LEU A 157 4.29 -2.37 -3.67
N LEU A 158 3.56 -2.14 -4.76
CA LEU A 158 3.28 -0.78 -5.26
C LEU A 158 1.99 -0.70 -6.09
N ASN A 159 1.54 0.52 -6.39
CA ASN A 159 0.42 0.80 -7.29
C ASN A 159 0.88 0.89 -8.76
N GLN A 160 0.17 0.21 -9.68
CA GLN A 160 0.41 0.28 -11.13
C GLN A 160 -0.08 1.59 -11.78
N TRP A 161 -1.11 2.20 -11.20
CA TRP A 161 -1.81 3.37 -11.71
C TRP A 161 -2.18 4.32 -10.57
N HIS A 162 -2.58 5.53 -10.95
CA HIS A 162 -3.10 6.51 -10.01
C HIS A 162 -4.25 5.93 -9.17
N SER A 163 -4.20 6.22 -7.88
CA SER A 163 -5.14 5.74 -6.88
C SER A 163 -5.82 6.91 -6.18
N SER A 164 -6.97 6.64 -5.55
CA SER A 164 -7.60 7.64 -4.69
C SER A 164 -6.94 7.63 -3.30
N PRO A 165 -6.92 8.77 -2.59
CA PRO A 165 -6.35 8.86 -1.25
C PRO A 165 -6.97 7.84 -0.28
N GLN A 166 -8.30 7.79 -0.23
CA GLN A 166 -9.04 6.88 0.63
C GLN A 166 -8.70 5.40 0.34
N ARG A 167 -8.49 5.07 -0.95
CA ARG A 167 -8.15 3.72 -1.34
C ARG A 167 -6.74 3.33 -0.91
N ASN A 168 -5.76 4.20 -1.09
CA ASN A 168 -4.39 3.94 -0.60
C ASN A 168 -4.35 3.79 0.92
N ILE A 169 -5.10 4.64 1.63
CA ILE A 169 -5.27 4.54 3.09
C ILE A 169 -5.82 3.16 3.48
N ASN A 170 -6.92 2.72 2.86
CA ASN A 170 -7.53 1.42 3.16
C ASN A 170 -6.60 0.25 2.81
N ASN A 171 -5.86 0.37 1.70
CA ASN A 171 -4.87 -0.63 1.28
C ASN A 171 -3.73 -0.70 2.30
N MET A 172 -3.23 0.43 2.78
CA MET A 172 -2.21 0.49 3.82
C MET A 172 -2.69 -0.20 5.10
N ASP A 173 -3.85 0.18 5.63
CA ASP A 173 -4.43 -0.45 6.82
C ASP A 173 -4.53 -1.98 6.66
N SER A 174 -5.03 -2.43 5.51
CA SER A 174 -5.20 -3.85 5.19
C SER A 174 -3.87 -4.60 5.02
N VAL A 175 -2.87 -3.97 4.39
CA VAL A 175 -1.53 -4.54 4.22
C VAL A 175 -0.85 -4.68 5.57
N MET A 176 -0.90 -3.63 6.39
CA MET A 176 -0.32 -3.62 7.73
C MET A 176 -0.97 -4.67 8.63
N GLU A 177 -2.30 -4.78 8.60
CA GLU A 177 -3.01 -5.83 9.32
C GLU A 177 -2.58 -7.24 8.86
N ASN A 178 -2.56 -7.49 7.56
CA ASN A 178 -2.27 -8.82 7.02
C ASN A 178 -0.81 -9.24 7.28
N LEU A 179 0.15 -8.32 7.15
CA LEU A 179 1.56 -8.60 7.43
C LEU A 179 1.85 -8.69 8.94
N LEU A 180 1.40 -7.70 9.72
CA LEU A 180 1.77 -7.56 11.14
C LEU A 180 0.86 -8.36 12.07
N ARG A 181 -0.46 -8.38 11.86
CA ARG A 181 -1.36 -9.11 12.77
C ARG A 181 -1.56 -10.56 12.33
N VAL A 182 -2.02 -10.74 11.10
CA VAL A 182 -2.40 -12.06 10.57
C VAL A 182 -1.15 -12.91 10.27
N GLY A 183 -0.06 -12.28 9.81
CA GLY A 183 1.18 -12.98 9.46
C GLY A 183 1.13 -13.65 8.10
N LEU A 184 0.37 -13.07 7.17
CA LEU A 184 0.35 -13.52 5.77
C LEU A 184 1.68 -13.22 5.08
N THR A 185 2.01 -14.06 4.09
CA THR A 185 3.12 -13.77 3.18
C THR A 185 2.83 -12.54 2.33
N SER A 186 3.88 -11.89 1.80
CA SER A 186 3.75 -10.73 0.90
C SER A 186 2.77 -10.97 -0.26
N GLY A 187 2.81 -12.16 -0.89
CA GLY A 187 1.88 -12.54 -1.95
C GLY A 187 0.45 -12.79 -1.47
N GLN A 188 0.28 -13.45 -0.32
CA GLN A 188 -1.04 -13.65 0.29
C GLN A 188 -1.69 -12.33 0.70
N THR A 189 -0.91 -11.37 1.20
CA THR A 189 -1.38 -10.02 1.53
C THR A 189 -1.95 -9.31 0.30
N VAL A 190 -1.22 -9.28 -0.81
CA VAL A 190 -1.73 -8.66 -2.06
C VAL A 190 -2.94 -9.41 -2.61
N HIS A 191 -2.97 -10.74 -2.48
CA HIS A 191 -4.14 -11.53 -2.87
C HIS A 191 -5.37 -11.26 -2.00
N ALA A 192 -5.18 -11.02 -0.70
CA ALA A 192 -6.25 -10.68 0.23
C ALA A 192 -6.88 -9.33 -0.09
N LEU A 193 -6.09 -8.33 -0.52
CA LEU A 193 -6.62 -7.04 -0.98
C LEU A 193 -7.64 -7.20 -2.12
N ARG A 194 -7.37 -8.11 -3.06
CA ARG A 194 -8.27 -8.39 -4.19
C ARG A 194 -9.57 -9.04 -3.76
N LYS A 195 -9.53 -9.92 -2.75
CA LYS A 195 -10.71 -10.62 -2.23
C LYS A 195 -11.56 -9.76 -1.31
N GLY A 196 -10.94 -8.87 -0.53
CA GLY A 196 -11.65 -7.94 0.36
C GLY A 196 -12.67 -7.08 -0.40
N GLU A 197 -12.35 -6.68 -1.64
CA GLU A 197 -13.26 -5.92 -2.50
C GLU A 197 -14.52 -6.69 -2.90
N VAL A 198 -14.39 -7.99 -3.16
CA VAL A 198 -15.52 -8.82 -3.54
C VAL A 198 -16.53 -8.88 -2.39
N GLN A 199 -16.03 -8.99 -1.14
CA GLN A 199 -16.87 -9.06 0.06
C GLN A 199 -17.46 -7.71 0.49
N SER A 200 -16.78 -6.59 0.26
CA SER A 200 -17.36 -5.27 0.56
C SER A 200 -18.51 -4.93 -0.39
N THR A 201 -18.37 -5.28 -1.68
CA THR A 201 -19.40 -5.02 -2.69
C THR A 201 -20.67 -5.86 -2.44
N GLU A 202 -20.55 -7.08 -1.90
CA GLU A 202 -21.70 -7.91 -1.49
C GLU A 202 -22.51 -7.30 -0.31
N LYS A 203 -21.84 -6.59 0.61
CA LYS A 203 -22.52 -5.94 1.75
C LYS A 203 -23.30 -4.69 1.33
N ASP A 204 -22.77 -3.93 0.38
CA ASP A 204 -23.43 -2.73 -0.14
C ASP A 204 -24.69 -3.06 -0.96
N THR A 205 -24.71 -4.20 -1.67
CA THR A 205 -25.91 -4.66 -2.39
C THR A 205 -27.03 -5.17 -1.47
N ASN A 206 -26.70 -5.60 -0.25
CA ASN A 206 -27.69 -6.14 0.70
C ASN A 206 -28.34 -5.07 1.59
N THR A 207 -27.94 -3.80 1.47
CA THR A 207 -28.43 -2.70 2.33
C THR A 207 -29.35 -1.72 1.58
N ALA A 208 -29.55 -1.91 0.27
CA ALA A 208 -30.49 -1.13 -0.53
C ALA A 208 -31.81 -1.89 -0.71
N GLY A 209 -32.61 -2.00 0.34
CA GLY A 209 -33.91 -2.68 0.26
C GLY A 209 -34.72 -2.65 1.55
N SER A 210 -35.15 -1.46 1.98
CA SER A 210 -36.32 -1.31 2.86
C SER A 210 -36.78 0.15 2.84
N ASP A 211 -37.84 0.44 2.08
CA ASP A 211 -39.04 1.10 2.61
C ASP A 211 -40.19 1.02 1.58
N ASP A 212 -41.31 0.47 2.06
CA ASP A 212 -42.53 0.07 1.34
C ASP A 212 -43.44 1.25 0.92
N THR A 213 -44.34 1.03 -0.07
CA THR A 213 -45.83 0.97 0.12
C THR A 213 -46.61 0.71 -1.21
N VAL A 214 -47.14 -0.53 -1.38
CA VAL A 214 -48.49 -1.04 -1.85
C VAL A 214 -49.04 -0.62 -3.27
N CYS A 215 -49.72 -1.41 -4.14
CA CYS A 215 -50.79 -2.44 -4.01
C CYS A 215 -50.96 -3.39 -5.24
N HIS A 216 -51.55 -4.58 -4.98
CA HIS A 216 -52.44 -5.47 -5.79
C HIS A 216 -51.93 -6.51 -6.84
N GLU A 217 -52.09 -7.78 -6.46
CA GLU A 217 -52.65 -8.99 -7.12
C GLU A 217 -52.49 -9.21 -8.65
N ASP A 218 -51.88 -10.34 -9.06
CA ASP A 218 -52.62 -11.50 -9.58
C ASP A 218 -51.74 -12.77 -9.70
N SER A 219 -52.43 -13.91 -9.62
CA SER A 219 -52.09 -15.32 -9.65
C SER A 219 -51.13 -15.86 -10.74
N GLY A 220 -50.37 -16.92 -10.42
CA GLY A 220 -49.65 -17.71 -11.43
C GLY A 220 -48.60 -18.68 -10.89
N ASN A 221 -49.03 -19.88 -10.48
CA ASN A 221 -48.21 -21.04 -10.14
C ASN A 221 -47.21 -21.40 -11.26
N ARG A 222 -45.91 -21.58 -10.94
CA ARG A 222 -44.96 -22.39 -11.75
C ARG A 222 -43.71 -22.75 -10.94
N ASP A 223 -43.64 -24.03 -10.58
CA ASP A 223 -42.45 -24.73 -10.12
C ASP A 223 -41.28 -24.53 -11.11
N GLY A 224 -40.17 -24.03 -10.60
CA GLY A 224 -38.93 -23.83 -11.34
C GLY A 224 -37.74 -23.91 -10.40
N ASN A 225 -37.07 -25.05 -10.42
CA ASN A 225 -35.91 -25.42 -9.61
C ASN A 225 -34.79 -24.35 -9.71
N ALA A 226 -34.72 -23.43 -8.74
CA ALA A 226 -33.69 -22.41 -8.65
C ALA A 226 -32.43 -23.01 -8.01
N HIS A 227 -31.54 -23.55 -8.84
CA HIS A 227 -30.16 -23.78 -8.42
C HIS A 227 -29.53 -22.43 -8.06
N ASP A 228 -29.00 -22.33 -6.84
CA ASP A 228 -28.18 -21.25 -6.29
C ASP A 228 -27.21 -20.67 -7.33
N ALA A 229 -27.60 -19.60 -7.99
CA ALA A 229 -26.70 -18.75 -8.73
C ALA A 229 -26.33 -17.58 -7.81
N GLN A 230 -25.39 -17.81 -6.89
CA GLN A 230 -24.75 -16.70 -6.18
C GLN A 230 -24.16 -15.75 -7.25
N PRO A 231 -24.43 -14.43 -7.17
CA PRO A 231 -23.87 -13.47 -8.11
C PRO A 231 -22.35 -13.54 -7.99
N ARG A 232 -21.65 -13.90 -9.07
CA ARG A 232 -20.20 -13.74 -9.14
C ARG A 232 -19.90 -12.25 -9.17
N VAL A 233 -19.71 -11.64 -8.01
CA VAL A 233 -19.26 -10.26 -7.90
C VAL A 233 -17.84 -10.20 -8.48
N THR A 234 -17.72 -9.57 -9.64
CA THR A 234 -16.42 -9.34 -10.27
C THR A 234 -15.70 -8.22 -9.52
N PRO A 235 -14.45 -8.43 -9.09
CA PRO A 235 -13.69 -7.38 -8.41
C PRO A 235 -13.54 -6.15 -9.33
N SER A 236 -13.55 -4.96 -8.72
CA SER A 236 -13.34 -3.72 -9.45
C SER A 236 -11.96 -3.72 -10.13
N PRO A 237 -11.76 -3.00 -11.26
CA PRO A 237 -10.43 -2.87 -11.86
C PRO A 237 -9.37 -2.35 -10.87
N SER A 238 -9.79 -1.49 -9.94
CA SER A 238 -8.91 -0.94 -8.93
C SER A 238 -8.42 -1.98 -7.90
N ALA A 239 -9.08 -3.14 -7.76
CA ALA A 239 -8.62 -4.29 -6.96
C ALA A 239 -7.21 -4.74 -7.37
N PHE A 240 -6.88 -4.54 -8.66
CA PHE A 240 -5.65 -5.00 -9.28
C PHE A 240 -4.56 -3.93 -9.32
N ASN A 241 -4.81 -2.74 -8.77
CA ASN A 241 -3.85 -1.64 -8.80
C ASN A 241 -2.61 -1.94 -7.95
N CYS A 242 -2.82 -2.41 -6.72
CA CYS A 242 -1.75 -2.80 -5.83
C CYS A 242 -1.22 -4.18 -6.23
N VAL A 243 0.06 -4.24 -6.61
CA VAL A 243 0.73 -5.46 -7.07
C VAL A 243 1.98 -5.75 -6.27
N ILE A 244 2.58 -6.92 -6.54
CA ILE A 244 3.87 -7.33 -6.02
C ILE A 244 4.82 -7.66 -7.18
N TYR A 245 6.05 -7.18 -7.09
CA TYR A 245 7.19 -7.60 -7.89
C TYR A 245 8.22 -8.30 -6.99
N GLY A 246 8.89 -9.33 -7.51
CA GLY A 246 9.87 -10.11 -6.76
C GLY A 246 9.25 -11.26 -5.97
N LEU A 247 9.71 -11.48 -4.74
CA LEU A 247 9.42 -12.67 -3.94
C LEU A 247 8.06 -12.58 -3.20
N PRO A 248 7.11 -13.50 -3.45
CA PRO A 248 5.77 -13.48 -2.85
C PRO A 248 5.68 -14.21 -1.49
N ASN A 249 6.79 -14.71 -0.97
CA ASN A 249 6.86 -15.61 0.19
C ASN A 249 7.59 -14.98 1.40
N LEU A 250 7.67 -13.64 1.47
CA LEU A 250 8.24 -12.94 2.62
C LEU A 250 7.22 -12.88 3.76
N VAL A 251 7.65 -13.15 4.98
CA VAL A 251 6.82 -13.12 6.20
C VAL A 251 7.48 -12.22 7.23
N VAL A 252 6.70 -11.30 7.77
CA VAL A 252 7.11 -10.37 8.83
C VAL A 252 7.28 -11.13 10.15
N THR A 253 8.45 -10.97 10.77
CA THR A 253 8.88 -11.58 12.03
C THR A 253 9.51 -10.57 12.98
#